data_AF-A0A6B2LBS3-F1
#
_entry.id   AF-A0A6B2LBS3-F1
#
_cell.length_a   1.000
_cell.length_b   1.000
_cell.length_c   1.000
_cell.angle_alpha   90.00
_cell.angle_beta   90.00
_cell.angle_gamma   90.00
#
_symmetry.space_group_name_H-M   'P 1'
#
loop_
_entity.id
_entity.type
_entity.pdbx_description
1 polymer ?
#
loop_
_entity_poly.entity_id
_entity_poly.type
_entity_poly.pdbx_seq_one_letter_code
_entity_poly.pdbx_strand_id
1 'polypeptide(L)'
;MSTSAGIPDYRGPQGRWTMEAQGRVQRDEGFKITPINKACPTKAHLALAALQNAGTLKFVISQNCDGLHLKSGIKPELIAELHGNANIEYCEVCKTKYYRDYDATSVSLTSHKTGRKCSMEGCDGDLRDTIINFGEFLDPDIVAAADSQSKKTDLMVVLGTSCKVSSATTYPLNVVKRKKKIVVVNRQRTPLDPYSEIRIGGDCDTVMDIIMNQLALQYPPFLLFRVLIIKVTKKDDQVLLSFCTQDDRGIPSSFIQGMVLTYP
;
A
#
# COMPACT_ATOMS: atom_id res chain seq x y z
N MET A 1 -0.85 9.93 5.39
CA MET A 1 -0.27 10.30 4.08
C MET A 1 -1.29 10.28 2.95
N SER A 2 -2.36 9.47 3.02
CA SER A 2 -3.34 9.27 1.92
C SER A 2 -4.57 10.19 1.95
N THR A 3 -4.60 11.17 2.86
CA THR A 3 -5.77 12.05 3.07
C THR A 3 -6.11 12.90 1.85
N SER A 4 -5.12 13.36 1.10
CA SER A 4 -5.32 14.11 -0.15
C SER A 4 -5.82 13.25 -1.33
N ALA A 5 -5.74 11.92 -1.23
CA ALA A 5 -6.38 10.99 -2.16
C ALA A 5 -7.85 10.72 -1.82
N GLY A 6 -8.44 11.44 -0.85
CA GLY A 6 -9.81 11.22 -0.38
C GLY A 6 -9.96 9.98 0.50
N ILE A 7 -8.85 9.40 0.98
CA ILE A 7 -8.87 8.30 1.96
C ILE A 7 -8.74 8.92 3.36
N PRO A 8 -9.77 8.80 4.22
CA PRO A 8 -9.70 9.40 5.55
C PRO A 8 -8.59 8.78 6.40
N ASP A 9 -8.02 9.58 7.30
CA ASP A 9 -7.13 9.04 8.33
C ASP A 9 -7.92 8.39 9.47
N TYR A 10 -7.17 7.84 10.44
CA TYR A 10 -7.75 7.17 11.59
C TYR A 10 -7.93 8.09 12.81
N ARG A 11 -7.07 9.09 13.02
CA ARG A 11 -6.95 9.83 14.30
C ARG A 11 -6.80 11.34 14.14
N GLY A 12 -6.92 11.87 12.93
CA GLY A 12 -7.03 13.29 12.66
C GLY A 12 -8.34 13.86 13.24
N PRO A 13 -8.55 15.18 13.09
CA PRO A 13 -9.79 15.83 13.54
C PRO A 13 -11.06 15.16 13.01
N GLN A 14 -10.98 14.65 11.77
CA GLN A 14 -12.05 13.92 11.08
C GLN A 14 -11.73 12.43 10.90
N GLY A 15 -10.77 11.89 11.67
CA GLY A 15 -10.32 10.51 11.52
C GLY A 15 -11.34 9.50 12.02
N ARG A 16 -11.33 8.28 11.46
CA ARG A 16 -12.32 7.23 11.76
C ARG A 16 -12.55 7.03 13.26
N TRP A 17 -11.48 6.84 14.04
CA TRP A 17 -11.56 6.61 15.48
C TRP A 17 -11.93 7.87 16.26
N THR A 18 -11.53 9.05 15.76
CA THR A 18 -11.93 10.33 16.38
C THR A 18 -13.44 10.52 16.29
N MET A 19 -14.01 10.23 15.12
CA MET A 19 -15.45 10.35 14.90
C MET A 19 -16.23 9.31 15.70
N GLU A 20 -15.78 8.04 15.69
CA GLU A 20 -16.40 6.96 16.46
C GLU A 20 -16.39 7.25 17.97
N ALA A 21 -15.28 7.74 18.50
CA ALA A 21 -15.19 8.15 19.92
C ALA A 21 -16.13 9.32 20.28
N GLN A 22 -16.55 10.12 19.29
CA GLN A 22 -17.53 11.20 19.45
C GLN A 22 -18.98 10.74 19.19
N GLY A 23 -19.21 9.45 18.94
CA GLY A 23 -20.51 8.92 18.52
C GLY A 23 -20.97 9.44 17.16
N ARG A 24 -20.03 9.93 16.34
CA ARG A 24 -20.29 10.46 15.00
C ARG A 24 -19.85 9.44 13.96
N VAL A 25 -20.66 9.30 12.92
CA VAL A 25 -20.19 8.63 11.69
C VAL A 25 -19.30 9.62 10.95
N GLN A 26 -18.22 9.13 10.37
CA GLN A 26 -17.41 9.91 9.45
C GLN A 26 -18.29 10.35 8.28
N ARG A 27 -18.64 11.64 8.21
CA ARG A 27 -19.47 12.22 7.15
C ARG A 27 -18.59 12.92 6.13
N ASP A 28 -19.05 12.95 4.88
CA ASP A 28 -18.55 13.84 3.82
C ASP A 28 -18.79 15.31 4.26
N GLU A 29 -17.95 15.88 5.11
CA GLU A 29 -17.94 17.33 5.41
C GLU A 29 -17.29 18.12 4.26
N GLY A 30 -17.73 17.88 3.02
CA GLY A 30 -17.20 18.48 1.80
C GLY A 30 -15.92 17.84 1.24
N PHE A 31 -15.34 16.85 1.92
CA PHE A 31 -14.23 16.03 1.42
C PHE A 31 -14.78 14.74 0.82
N LYS A 32 -14.90 14.65 -0.50
CA LYS A 32 -15.40 13.44 -1.20
C LYS A 32 -14.58 12.21 -0.83
N ILE A 33 -15.14 11.32 -0.01
CA ILE A 33 -14.51 10.03 0.30
C ILE A 33 -14.33 9.25 -1.01
N THR A 34 -13.10 8.87 -1.31
CA THR A 34 -12.76 8.12 -2.51
C THR A 34 -12.65 6.65 -2.16
N PRO A 35 -13.43 5.76 -2.81
CA PRO A 35 -13.25 4.32 -2.66
C PRO A 35 -11.80 3.91 -2.93
N ILE A 36 -11.22 3.00 -2.13
CA ILE A 36 -9.80 2.61 -2.22
C ILE A 36 -9.41 2.16 -3.64
N ASN A 37 -10.31 1.48 -4.34
CA ASN A 37 -10.10 1.03 -5.72
C ASN A 37 -10.01 2.18 -6.74
N LYS A 38 -10.57 3.35 -6.42
CA LYS A 38 -10.52 4.57 -7.25
C LYS A 38 -9.47 5.57 -6.80
N ALA A 39 -8.87 5.38 -5.63
CA ALA A 39 -7.86 6.28 -5.11
C ALA A 39 -6.57 6.19 -5.94
N CYS A 40 -6.03 7.36 -6.28
CA CYS A 40 -4.75 7.49 -6.98
C CYS A 40 -3.64 7.90 -5.99
N PRO A 41 -2.39 7.53 -6.25
CA PRO A 41 -1.26 7.98 -5.43
C PRO A 41 -1.21 9.50 -5.30
N THR A 42 -0.95 9.98 -4.08
CA THR A 42 -0.77 11.41 -3.80
C THR A 42 0.61 11.90 -4.27
N LYS A 43 0.85 13.22 -4.22
CA LYS A 43 2.19 13.78 -4.47
C LYS A 43 3.24 13.16 -3.53
N ALA A 44 2.95 12.97 -2.25
CA ALA A 44 3.87 12.31 -1.33
C ALA A 44 4.23 10.89 -1.79
N HIS A 45 3.25 10.10 -2.26
CA HIS A 45 3.51 8.75 -2.79
C HIS A 45 4.40 8.78 -4.04
N LEU A 46 4.14 9.70 -4.97
CA LEU A 46 4.93 9.86 -6.19
C LEU A 46 6.33 10.41 -5.89
N ALA A 47 6.49 11.27 -4.87
CA ALA A 47 7.80 11.72 -4.40
C ALA A 47 8.64 10.58 -3.85
N LEU A 48 8.03 9.65 -3.08
CA LEU A 48 8.73 8.45 -2.61
C LEU A 48 9.20 7.58 -3.78
N ALA A 49 8.38 7.42 -4.82
CA ALA A 49 8.77 6.71 -6.03
C ALA A 49 9.90 7.43 -6.79
N ALA A 50 9.87 8.76 -6.87
CA ALA A 50 10.95 9.55 -7.46
C ALA A 50 12.27 9.37 -6.69
N LEU A 51 12.23 9.47 -5.36
CA LEU A 51 13.39 9.28 -4.49
C LEU A 51 13.94 7.85 -4.58
N GLN A 52 13.07 6.86 -4.76
CA GLN A 52 13.47 5.48 -5.03
C GLN A 52 14.21 5.39 -6.37
N ASN A 53 13.66 5.99 -7.43
CA ASN A 53 14.24 5.95 -8.77
C ASN A 53 15.59 6.69 -8.83
N ALA A 54 15.76 7.75 -8.03
CA ALA A 54 17.03 8.44 -7.83
C ALA A 54 18.03 7.67 -6.93
N GLY A 55 17.62 6.55 -6.35
CA GLY A 55 18.44 5.75 -5.45
C GLY A 55 18.64 6.35 -4.05
N THR A 56 17.95 7.45 -3.72
CA THR A 56 18.01 8.12 -2.42
C THR A 56 17.19 7.35 -1.37
N LEU A 57 15.98 6.93 -1.72
CA LEU A 57 15.14 6.11 -0.85
C LEU A 57 15.57 4.65 -0.93
N LYS A 58 15.90 4.05 0.22
CA LYS A 58 16.35 2.66 0.31
C LYS A 58 15.24 1.68 0.66
N PHE A 59 14.26 2.11 1.45
CA PHE A 59 13.18 1.24 1.91
C PHE A 59 12.01 2.06 2.47
N VAL A 60 10.79 1.52 2.36
CA VAL A 60 9.56 2.06 2.96
C VAL A 60 9.04 1.09 4.02
N ILE A 61 8.71 1.60 5.21
CA ILE A 61 7.95 0.85 6.21
C ILE A 61 6.58 1.52 6.31
N SER A 62 5.53 0.82 5.91
CA SER A 62 4.17 1.37 5.83
C SER A 62 3.22 0.70 6.82
N GLN A 63 2.34 1.51 7.42
CA GLN A 63 1.16 1.07 8.17
C GLN A 63 -0.13 1.19 7.32
N ASN A 64 -0.05 1.79 6.14
CA ASN A 64 -1.22 1.99 5.30
C ASN A 64 -1.56 0.68 4.59
N CYS A 65 -2.86 0.36 4.56
CA CYS A 65 -3.40 -0.79 3.84
C CYS A 65 -4.01 -0.41 2.47
N ASP A 66 -3.92 0.85 2.06
CA ASP A 66 -4.61 1.40 0.88
C ASP A 66 -4.02 1.00 -0.48
N GLY A 67 -2.84 0.37 -0.48
CA GLY A 67 -2.13 -0.07 -1.67
C GLY A 67 -1.53 1.06 -2.53
N LEU A 68 -1.60 2.32 -2.10
CA LEU A 68 -1.17 3.46 -2.90
C LEU A 68 0.35 3.52 -3.10
N HIS A 69 1.14 2.94 -2.19
CA HIS A 69 2.60 2.84 -2.34
C HIS A 69 2.99 1.99 -3.56
N LEU A 70 2.41 0.79 -3.70
CA LEU A 70 2.71 -0.07 -4.83
C LEU A 70 2.13 0.51 -6.13
N LYS A 71 0.94 1.12 -6.07
CA LYS A 71 0.35 1.85 -7.19
C LYS A 71 1.21 3.04 -7.64
N SER A 72 2.00 3.66 -6.75
CA SER A 72 2.86 4.78 -7.10
C SER A 72 4.16 4.37 -7.80
N GLY A 73 4.45 3.08 -7.90
CA GLY A 73 5.69 2.55 -8.48
C GLY A 73 6.77 2.23 -7.45
N ILE A 74 6.45 2.21 -6.15
CA ILE A 74 7.36 1.61 -5.17
C ILE A 74 7.52 0.12 -5.49
N LYS A 75 8.78 -0.32 -5.56
CA LYS A 75 9.11 -1.71 -5.87
C LYS A 75 8.73 -2.61 -4.69
N PRO A 76 8.06 -3.77 -4.91
CA PRO A 76 7.63 -4.65 -3.83
C PRO A 76 8.74 -5.09 -2.88
N GLU A 77 9.98 -5.21 -3.37
CA GLU A 77 11.15 -5.57 -2.59
C GLU A 77 11.72 -4.42 -1.72
N LEU A 78 11.23 -3.19 -1.93
CA LEU A 78 11.66 -1.98 -1.21
C LEU A 78 10.60 -1.48 -0.21
N ILE A 79 9.60 -2.30 0.12
CA ILE A 79 8.55 -1.94 1.06
C ILE A 79 8.17 -3.09 2.00
N ALA A 80 7.94 -2.75 3.27
CA ALA A 80 7.27 -3.59 4.25
C ALA A 80 5.88 -3.00 4.58
N GLU A 81 4.82 -3.65 4.14
CA GLU A 81 3.42 -3.29 4.44
C GLU A 81 2.97 -4.01 5.71
N LEU A 82 3.24 -3.41 6.87
CA LEU A 82 3.12 -4.07 8.18
C LEU A 82 1.71 -4.58 8.46
N HIS A 83 0.69 -3.85 8.02
CA HIS A 83 -0.73 -4.14 8.30
C HIS A 83 -1.44 -4.76 7.09
N GLY A 84 -0.68 -5.23 6.10
CA GLY A 84 -1.21 -5.79 4.87
C GLY A 84 -1.59 -4.73 3.84
N ASN A 85 -2.22 -5.19 2.76
CA ASN A 85 -2.62 -4.37 1.63
C ASN A 85 -3.99 -4.84 1.11
N ALA A 86 -4.96 -3.93 1.11
CA ALA A 86 -6.32 -4.22 0.69
C ALA A 86 -6.42 -4.60 -0.79
N ASN A 87 -5.40 -4.36 -1.61
CA ASN A 87 -5.35 -4.75 -3.01
C ASN A 87 -4.59 -6.07 -3.23
N ILE A 88 -4.12 -6.76 -2.18
CA ILE A 88 -3.36 -8.01 -2.30
C ILE A 88 -4.06 -9.14 -1.60
N GLU A 89 -4.21 -10.25 -2.33
CA GLU A 89 -4.55 -11.56 -1.79
C GLU A 89 -3.51 -12.59 -2.25
N TYR A 90 -3.40 -13.71 -1.55
CA TYR A 90 -2.45 -14.77 -1.86
C TYR A 90 -3.08 -16.15 -1.74
N CYS A 91 -2.58 -17.10 -2.54
CA CYS A 91 -3.02 -18.49 -2.44
C CYS A 91 -2.46 -19.13 -1.17
N GLU A 92 -3.32 -19.77 -0.37
CA GLU A 92 -2.88 -20.42 0.86
C GLU A 92 -1.98 -21.66 0.61
N VAL A 93 -2.06 -22.26 -0.58
CA VAL A 93 -1.29 -23.43 -0.99
C VAL A 93 0.03 -23.02 -1.65
N CYS A 94 -0.01 -22.39 -2.83
CA CYS A 94 1.20 -22.09 -3.61
C CYS A 94 1.83 -20.73 -3.30
N LYS A 95 1.24 -19.94 -2.40
CA LYS A 95 1.72 -18.61 -1.96
C LYS A 95 1.81 -17.53 -3.05
N THR A 96 1.33 -17.81 -4.26
CA THR A 96 1.24 -16.82 -5.34
C THR A 96 0.41 -15.62 -4.89
N LYS A 97 0.96 -14.42 -5.04
CA LYS A 97 0.29 -13.14 -4.74
C LYS A 97 -0.43 -12.61 -5.97
N TYR A 98 -1.61 -12.06 -5.75
CA TYR A 98 -2.48 -11.48 -6.75
C TYR A 98 -2.70 -10.01 -6.42
N TYR A 99 -2.49 -9.14 -7.41
CA TYR A 99 -2.57 -7.69 -7.25
C TYR A 99 -3.84 -7.21 -7.95
N ARG A 100 -4.84 -6.88 -7.13
CA ARG A 100 -6.17 -6.49 -7.57
C ARG A 100 -6.27 -4.99 -7.71
N ASP A 101 -7.11 -4.53 -8.63
CA ASP A 101 -7.45 -3.12 -8.74
C ASP A 101 -8.61 -2.72 -7.82
N TYR A 102 -9.25 -3.73 -7.20
CA TYR A 102 -10.32 -3.62 -6.23
C TYR A 102 -9.88 -4.04 -4.82
N ASP A 103 -10.78 -3.83 -3.86
CA ASP A 103 -10.61 -4.29 -2.48
C ASP A 103 -10.73 -5.82 -2.41
N ALA A 104 -9.60 -6.48 -2.18
CA ALA A 104 -9.44 -7.92 -2.09
C ALA A 104 -9.71 -8.46 -0.68
N THR A 105 -10.08 -7.62 0.28
CA THR A 105 -10.33 -8.05 1.66
C THR A 105 -11.50 -9.02 1.77
N SER A 106 -11.40 -9.94 2.73
CA SER A 106 -12.52 -10.74 3.14
C SER A 106 -13.62 -9.88 3.76
N VAL A 107 -14.86 -10.28 3.52
CA VAL A 107 -16.04 -9.68 4.18
C VAL A 107 -16.12 -10.11 5.65
N SER A 108 -15.43 -11.18 6.04
CA SER A 108 -15.44 -11.71 7.40
C SER A 108 -14.25 -11.20 8.21
N LEU A 109 -14.53 -10.70 9.42
CA LEU A 109 -13.51 -10.34 10.41
C LEU A 109 -12.84 -11.55 11.08
N THR A 110 -13.36 -12.76 10.88
CA THR A 110 -12.85 -13.99 11.50
C THR A 110 -12.22 -14.95 10.49
N SER A 111 -12.27 -14.62 9.20
CA SER A 111 -11.72 -15.44 8.13
C SER A 111 -11.12 -14.54 7.06
N HIS A 112 -9.86 -14.75 6.71
CA HIS A 112 -9.22 -14.07 5.59
C HIS A 112 -9.59 -14.68 4.22
N LYS A 113 -10.42 -15.73 4.16
CA LYS A 113 -10.80 -16.32 2.88
C LYS A 113 -11.64 -15.34 2.08
N THR A 114 -11.15 -15.01 0.90
CA THR A 114 -11.76 -14.00 0.02
C THR A 114 -12.90 -14.53 -0.84
N GLY A 115 -13.12 -15.84 -0.82
CA GLY A 115 -14.08 -16.55 -1.68
C GLY A 115 -13.56 -16.82 -3.10
N ARG A 116 -12.33 -16.42 -3.43
CA ARG A 116 -11.71 -16.66 -4.74
C ARG A 116 -10.73 -17.83 -4.70
N LYS A 117 -10.48 -18.44 -5.87
CA LYS A 117 -9.56 -19.56 -6.07
C LYS A 117 -8.28 -19.14 -6.79
N CYS A 118 -7.21 -19.87 -6.53
CA CYS A 118 -5.96 -19.73 -7.26
C CYS A 118 -6.17 -20.01 -8.75
N SER A 119 -5.60 -19.18 -9.63
CA SER A 119 -5.63 -19.36 -11.08
C SER A 119 -4.35 -19.96 -11.63
N MET A 120 -3.40 -20.37 -10.77
CA MET A 120 -2.17 -21.01 -11.21
C MET A 120 -2.46 -22.44 -11.65
N GLU A 121 -1.84 -22.86 -12.75
CA GLU A 121 -1.97 -24.21 -13.27
C GLU A 121 -1.60 -25.25 -12.20
N GLY A 122 -2.49 -26.23 -11.99
CA GLY A 122 -2.31 -27.27 -10.97
C GLY A 122 -2.59 -26.84 -9.53
N CYS A 123 -3.15 -25.65 -9.29
CA CYS A 123 -3.48 -25.17 -7.94
C CYS A 123 -4.95 -24.72 -7.83
N ASP A 124 -5.68 -25.24 -6.84
CA ASP A 124 -7.07 -24.85 -6.51
C ASP A 124 -7.21 -24.34 -5.06
N GLY A 125 -6.12 -23.82 -4.50
CA GLY A 125 -6.10 -23.28 -3.14
C GLY A 125 -6.98 -22.04 -3.00
N ASP A 126 -7.57 -21.85 -1.81
CA ASP A 126 -8.32 -20.63 -1.52
C ASP A 126 -7.37 -19.42 -1.47
N LEU A 127 -7.86 -18.28 -1.98
CA LEU A 127 -7.18 -17.00 -1.85
C LEU A 127 -7.53 -16.34 -0.52
N ARG A 128 -6.51 -15.82 0.16
CA ARG A 128 -6.61 -15.13 1.44
C ARG A 128 -6.16 -13.68 1.30
N ASP A 129 -6.85 -12.75 1.93
CA ASP A 129 -6.37 -11.36 2.00
C ASP A 129 -5.13 -11.25 2.90
N THR A 130 -4.49 -10.08 2.84
CA THR A 130 -3.26 -9.81 3.61
C THR A 130 -3.48 -8.89 4.81
N ILE A 131 -4.71 -8.41 5.05
CA ILE A 131 -4.98 -7.44 6.10
C ILE A 131 -4.76 -8.06 7.47
N ILE A 132 -4.18 -7.29 8.38
CA ILE A 132 -4.01 -7.71 9.77
C ILE A 132 -5.12 -7.08 10.62
N ASN A 133 -5.98 -7.93 11.20
CA ASN A 133 -7.02 -7.49 12.11
C ASN A 133 -6.46 -7.22 13.52
N PHE A 134 -7.25 -6.54 14.36
CA PHE A 134 -6.88 -6.35 15.75
C PHE A 134 -6.76 -7.70 16.48
N GLY A 135 -5.63 -7.90 17.17
CA GLY A 135 -5.33 -9.13 17.89
C GLY A 135 -4.55 -10.17 17.07
N GLU A 136 -4.36 -9.93 15.77
CA GLU A 136 -3.53 -10.78 14.93
C GLU A 136 -2.05 -10.39 15.00
N PHE A 137 -1.18 -11.37 14.74
CA PHE A 137 0.24 -11.15 14.61
C PHE A 137 0.58 -10.59 13.23
N LEU A 138 1.59 -9.71 13.18
CA LEU A 138 2.17 -9.27 11.92
C LEU A 138 2.90 -10.44 11.25
N ASP A 139 2.99 -10.39 9.93
CA ASP A 139 3.77 -11.34 9.15
C ASP A 139 5.27 -11.27 9.56
N PRO A 140 5.85 -12.38 10.07
CA PRO A 140 7.24 -12.41 10.53
C PRO A 140 8.27 -12.02 9.48
N ASP A 141 8.05 -12.34 8.20
CA ASP A 141 8.99 -12.01 7.12
C ASP A 141 8.95 -10.51 6.81
N ILE A 142 7.75 -9.91 6.84
CA ILE A 142 7.59 -8.45 6.69
C ILE A 142 8.23 -7.72 7.88
N VAL A 143 8.03 -8.21 9.11
CA VAL A 143 8.68 -7.65 10.31
C VAL A 143 10.20 -7.78 10.21
N ALA A 144 10.72 -8.94 9.81
CA ALA A 144 12.15 -9.17 9.65
C ALA A 144 12.77 -8.25 8.59
N ALA A 145 12.07 -8.03 7.48
CA ALA A 145 12.49 -7.08 6.44
C ALA A 145 12.55 -5.65 6.99
N ALA A 146 11.49 -5.19 7.68
CA ALA A 146 11.45 -3.87 8.30
C ALA A 146 12.56 -3.68 9.35
N ASP A 147 12.81 -4.68 10.19
CA ASP A 147 13.87 -4.68 11.20
C ASP A 147 15.27 -4.63 10.56
N SER A 148 15.51 -5.46 9.55
CA SER A 148 16.77 -5.52 8.82
C SER A 148 17.12 -4.16 8.20
N GLN A 149 16.13 -3.49 7.63
CA GLN A 149 16.31 -2.19 6.99
C GLN A 149 16.47 -1.07 8.03
N SER A 150 15.65 -1.06 9.09
CA SER A 150 15.79 -0.12 10.21
C SER A 150 17.19 -0.16 10.86
N LYS A 151 17.79 -1.36 10.96
CA LYS A 151 19.17 -1.55 11.45
C LYS A 151 20.25 -1.00 10.50
N LYS A 152 19.95 -0.77 9.23
CA LYS A 152 20.90 -0.20 8.26
C LYS A 152 20.75 1.31 8.12
N THR A 153 19.57 1.83 8.48
CA THR A 153 19.22 3.24 8.35
C THR A 153 20.15 4.18 9.14
N ASP A 154 20.51 5.27 8.48
CA ASP A 154 21.21 6.45 9.01
C ASP A 154 20.29 7.68 9.14
N LEU A 155 19.27 7.78 8.29
CA LEU A 155 18.17 8.75 8.36
C LEU A 155 16.81 8.08 8.12
N MET A 156 15.88 8.24 9.07
CA MET A 156 14.48 7.82 8.90
C MET A 156 13.55 9.03 8.85
N VAL A 157 12.75 9.14 7.79
CA VAL A 157 11.71 10.17 7.67
C VAL A 157 10.34 9.55 7.98
N VAL A 158 9.71 10.01 9.05
CA VAL A 158 8.39 9.57 9.50
C VAL A 158 7.33 10.49 8.92
N LEU A 159 6.51 9.99 7.99
CA LEU A 159 5.55 10.78 7.22
C LEU A 159 4.11 10.43 7.60
N GLY A 160 3.35 11.40 8.11
CA GLY A 160 1.88 11.35 8.17
C GLY A 160 1.31 10.20 9.00
N THR A 161 1.97 9.86 10.11
CA THR A 161 1.54 8.87 11.11
C THR A 161 1.51 9.50 12.50
N SER A 162 0.53 9.13 13.32
CA SER A 162 0.46 9.60 14.72
C SER A 162 1.42 8.85 15.65
N CYS A 163 2.03 7.74 15.19
CA CYS A 163 2.94 6.88 15.95
C CYS A 163 2.36 6.40 17.29
N LYS A 164 1.05 6.13 17.34
CA LYS A 164 0.36 5.63 18.54
C LYS A 164 0.22 4.10 18.57
N VAL A 165 0.46 3.43 17.44
CA VAL A 165 0.42 1.98 17.35
C VAL A 165 1.85 1.46 17.50
N SER A 166 2.09 0.64 18.53
CA SER A 166 3.44 0.24 18.95
C SER A 166 4.20 -0.51 17.87
N SER A 167 3.53 -1.30 17.03
CA SER A 167 4.17 -2.13 16.00
C SER A 167 5.06 -1.36 15.04
N ALA A 168 4.68 -0.14 14.65
CA ALA A 168 5.46 0.69 13.74
C ALA A 168 6.34 1.72 14.45
N THR A 169 5.96 2.17 15.64
CA THR A 169 6.71 3.19 16.40
C THR A 169 8.06 2.64 16.92
N THR A 170 8.22 1.33 17.03
CA THR A 170 9.49 0.67 17.37
C THR A 170 10.60 0.98 16.38
N TYR A 171 10.32 1.07 15.07
CA TYR A 171 11.37 1.24 14.05
C TYR A 171 12.08 2.61 14.16
N PRO A 172 11.38 3.76 14.24
CA PRO A 172 12.04 5.04 14.50
C PRO A 172 12.81 5.06 15.82
N LEU A 173 12.26 4.45 16.88
CA LEU A 173 12.93 4.39 18.18
C LEU A 173 14.23 3.56 18.13
N ASN A 174 14.27 2.50 17.33
CA ASN A 174 15.49 1.71 17.11
C ASN A 174 16.57 2.52 16.38
N VAL A 175 16.19 3.38 15.42
CA VAL A 175 17.10 4.33 14.76
C VAL A 175 17.65 5.34 15.77
N VAL A 176 16.80 5.90 16.64
CA VAL A 176 17.22 6.83 17.71
C VAL A 176 18.16 6.16 18.71
N LYS A 177 17.90 4.92 19.13
CA LYS A 177 18.77 4.15 20.04
C LYS A 177 20.18 3.96 19.47
N ARG A 178 20.30 3.84 18.15
CA ARG A 178 21.58 3.79 17.42
C ARG A 178 22.23 5.16 17.22
N LYS A 179 21.68 6.23 17.81
CA LYS A 179 22.12 7.62 17.64
C LYS A 179 22.10 8.07 16.17
N LYS A 180 21.15 7.54 15.39
CA LYS A 180 20.89 7.94 14.00
C LYS A 180 19.69 8.88 13.96
N LYS A 181 19.57 9.64 12.86
CA LYS A 181 18.63 10.76 12.79
C LYS A 181 17.25 10.28 12.38
N ILE A 182 16.23 10.88 13.00
CA ILE A 182 14.86 10.78 12.53
C ILE A 182 14.31 12.18 12.26
N VAL A 183 13.49 12.30 11.23
CA VAL A 183 12.72 13.51 10.91
C VAL A 183 11.25 13.16 10.95
N VAL A 184 10.43 14.00 11.59
CA VAL A 184 8.99 13.78 11.71
C VAL A 184 8.25 14.85 10.92
N VAL A 185 7.46 14.42 9.94
CA VAL A 185 6.55 15.28 9.18
C VAL A 185 5.12 14.85 9.49
N ASN A 186 4.44 15.65 10.31
CA ASN A 186 3.05 15.40 10.64
C ASN A 186 2.34 16.69 11.06
N ARG A 187 1.06 16.80 10.72
CA ARG A 187 0.22 17.95 11.15
C ARG A 187 0.09 17.95 12.67
N GLN A 188 -0.27 16.81 13.25
CA GLN A 188 -0.39 16.63 14.70
C GLN A 188 0.97 16.36 15.35
N ARG A 189 1.09 16.69 16.64
CA ARG A 189 2.21 16.23 17.49
C ARG A 189 2.24 14.70 17.58
N THR A 190 3.43 14.13 17.65
CA THR A 190 3.62 12.68 17.81
C THR A 190 4.46 12.38 19.06
N PRO A 191 4.38 11.15 19.61
CA PRO A 191 5.30 10.70 20.66
C PRO A 191 6.78 10.70 20.25
N LEU A 192 7.08 10.78 18.94
CA LEU A 192 8.45 10.81 18.43
C LEU A 192 9.06 12.22 18.37
N ASP A 193 8.24 13.27 18.51
CA ASP A 193 8.70 14.66 18.40
C ASP A 193 9.92 14.96 19.31
N PRO A 194 9.97 14.53 20.59
CA PRO A 194 11.13 14.79 21.46
C PRO A 194 12.43 14.11 21.02
N TYR A 195 12.35 13.09 20.17
CA TYR A 195 13.50 12.32 19.67
C TYR A 195 13.92 12.71 18.25
N SER A 196 13.14 13.58 17.58
CA SER A 196 13.39 13.96 16.20
C SER A 196 14.43 15.07 16.09
N GLU A 197 15.32 14.94 15.10
CA GLU A 197 16.27 16.01 14.73
C GLU A 197 15.51 17.23 14.22
N ILE A 198 14.49 16.98 13.39
CA ILE A 198 13.63 18.00 12.81
C ILE A 198 12.20 17.51 12.90
N ARG A 199 11.32 18.39 13.39
CA ARG A 199 9.87 18.20 13.36
C ARG A 199 9.23 19.25 12.47
N ILE A 200 8.58 18.81 11.40
CA ILE A 200 7.91 19.67 10.41
C ILE A 200 6.40 19.56 10.59
N GLY A 201 5.76 20.68 10.92
CA GLY A 201 4.30 20.80 11.07
C GLY A 201 3.64 21.18 9.77
N GLY A 202 3.28 20.19 8.96
CA GLY A 202 2.69 20.46 7.66
C GLY A 202 2.02 19.25 7.03
N ASP A 203 1.40 19.50 5.89
CA ASP A 203 0.88 18.47 5.01
C ASP A 203 2.03 17.72 4.32
N CYS A 204 1.91 16.39 4.19
CA CYS A 204 2.96 15.57 3.60
C CYS A 204 3.18 15.91 2.12
N ASP A 205 2.13 16.20 1.36
CA ASP A 205 2.27 16.51 -0.07
C ASP A 205 3.03 17.83 -0.24
N THR A 206 2.71 18.85 0.55
CA THR A 206 3.42 20.15 0.53
C THR A 206 4.89 20.01 0.89
N VAL A 207 5.20 19.28 1.97
CA VAL A 207 6.59 19.10 2.41
C VAL A 207 7.40 18.30 1.39
N MET A 208 6.81 17.24 0.83
CA MET A 208 7.49 16.45 -0.20
C MET A 208 7.69 17.24 -1.50
N ASP A 209 6.75 18.11 -1.89
CA ASP A 209 6.90 19.00 -3.07
C ASP A 209 8.07 19.97 -2.89
N ILE A 210 8.24 20.56 -1.72
CA ILE A 210 9.41 21.38 -1.39
C ILE A 210 10.70 20.56 -1.48
N ILE A 211 10.73 19.35 -0.90
CA ILE A 211 11.90 18.47 -0.95
C ILE A 211 12.25 18.10 -2.40
N MET A 212 11.27 17.73 -3.21
CA MET A 212 11.46 17.40 -4.62
C MET A 212 12.07 18.56 -5.40
N ASN A 213 11.57 19.78 -5.18
CA ASN A 213 12.12 20.99 -5.80
C ASN A 213 13.57 21.26 -5.35
N GLN A 214 13.88 21.11 -4.06
CA GLN A 214 15.23 21.32 -3.52
C GLN A 214 16.23 20.28 -4.04
N LEU A 215 15.78 19.04 -4.27
CA LEU A 215 16.59 17.97 -4.83
C LEU A 215 16.65 17.99 -6.37
N ALA A 216 15.94 18.94 -7.01
CA ALA A 216 15.78 19.03 -8.46
C ALA A 216 15.28 17.70 -9.09
N LEU A 217 14.39 16.99 -8.39
CA LEU A 217 13.80 15.74 -8.85
C LEU A 217 12.42 15.98 -9.45
N GLN A 218 12.13 15.27 -10.55
CA GLN A 218 10.81 15.27 -11.17
C GLN A 218 9.95 14.13 -10.64
N TYR A 219 8.65 14.38 -10.58
CA TYR A 219 7.68 13.33 -10.28
C TYR A 219 7.60 12.33 -11.43
N PRO A 220 7.64 11.01 -11.15
CA PRO A 220 7.30 10.03 -12.17
C PRO A 220 5.81 10.17 -12.56
N PRO A 221 5.45 9.88 -13.81
CA PRO A 221 4.05 9.80 -14.18
C PRO A 221 3.37 8.63 -13.42
N PHE A 222 2.12 8.83 -13.01
CA PHE A 222 1.29 7.71 -12.56
C PHE A 222 0.82 6.92 -13.78
N LEU A 223 1.40 5.74 -13.99
CA LEU A 223 1.07 4.85 -15.09
C LEU A 223 0.48 3.55 -14.54
N LEU A 224 -0.68 3.16 -15.08
CA LEU A 224 -1.33 1.90 -14.75
C LEU A 224 -1.18 0.93 -15.93
N PHE A 225 -0.27 -0.02 -15.84
CA PHE A 225 -0.08 -1.04 -16.86
C PHE A 225 -1.04 -2.22 -16.66
N ARG A 226 -1.73 -2.58 -17.74
CA ARG A 226 -2.69 -3.69 -17.80
C ARG A 226 -2.40 -4.52 -19.05
N VAL A 227 -2.09 -5.80 -18.86
CA VAL A 227 -1.79 -6.73 -19.95
C VAL A 227 -2.91 -7.76 -20.02
N LEU A 228 -3.54 -7.85 -21.19
CA LEU A 228 -4.48 -8.92 -21.54
C LEU A 228 -3.77 -9.88 -22.51
N ILE A 229 -3.57 -11.12 -22.07
CA ILE A 229 -3.07 -12.20 -22.89
C ILE A 229 -4.26 -13.02 -23.37
N ILE A 230 -4.39 -13.13 -24.69
CA ILE A 230 -5.36 -14.01 -25.35
C ILE A 230 -4.56 -15.15 -25.97
N LYS A 231 -4.76 -16.38 -25.48
CA LYS A 231 -4.23 -17.57 -26.15
C LYS A 231 -5.34 -18.21 -26.97
N VAL A 232 -5.02 -18.54 -28.21
CA VAL A 232 -5.91 -19.22 -29.15
C VAL A 232 -5.36 -20.61 -29.37
N THR A 233 -6.10 -21.64 -28.99
CA THR A 233 -5.73 -23.03 -29.21
C THR A 233 -6.77 -23.66 -30.13
N LYS A 234 -6.32 -24.23 -31.25
CA LYS A 234 -7.19 -25.01 -32.13
C LYS A 234 -7.10 -26.48 -31.74
N LYS A 235 -8.24 -27.11 -31.48
CA LYS A 235 -8.35 -28.55 -31.26
C LYS A 235 -9.51 -29.06 -32.09
N ASP A 236 -9.19 -29.86 -33.11
CA ASP A 236 -10.15 -30.33 -34.12
C ASP A 236 -10.86 -29.13 -34.80
N ASP A 237 -12.20 -29.13 -34.84
CA ASP A 237 -13.04 -28.04 -35.34
C ASP A 237 -13.36 -26.97 -34.28
N GLN A 238 -12.78 -27.07 -33.08
CA GLN A 238 -13.00 -26.11 -31.99
C GLN A 238 -11.84 -25.14 -31.86
N VAL A 239 -12.19 -23.87 -31.61
CA VAL A 239 -11.25 -22.82 -31.21
C VAL A 239 -11.48 -22.52 -29.73
N LEU A 240 -10.47 -22.81 -28.92
CA LEU A 240 -10.45 -22.44 -27.51
C LEU A 240 -9.73 -21.11 -27.34
N LEU A 241 -10.42 -20.14 -26.76
CA LEU A 241 -9.84 -18.86 -26.33
C LEU A 241 -9.63 -18.90 -24.82
N SER A 242 -8.39 -18.73 -24.37
CA SER A 242 -8.08 -18.54 -22.96
C SER A 242 -7.60 -17.11 -22.71
N PHE A 243 -8.13 -16.48 -21.68
CA PHE A 243 -7.82 -15.11 -21.31
C PHE A 243 -7.06 -15.10 -19.99
N CYS A 244 -5.94 -14.39 -19.97
CA CYS A 244 -5.16 -14.18 -18.76
C CYS A 244 -4.85 -12.69 -18.65
N THR A 245 -4.99 -12.14 -17.45
CA THR A 245 -4.72 -10.74 -17.17
C THR A 245 -3.59 -10.63 -16.18
N GLN A 246 -2.59 -9.80 -16.50
CA GLN A 246 -1.42 -9.57 -15.67
C GLN A 246 -0.99 -8.10 -15.71
N ASP A 247 -0.14 -7.69 -14.78
CA ASP A 247 0.58 -6.41 -14.88
C ASP A 247 1.83 -6.54 -15.77
N ASP A 248 2.59 -5.45 -15.92
CA ASP A 248 3.84 -5.38 -16.68
C ASP A 248 4.97 -6.25 -16.10
N ARG A 249 4.80 -6.78 -14.88
CA ARG A 249 5.73 -7.68 -14.19
C ARG A 249 5.30 -9.15 -14.29
N GLY A 250 4.25 -9.45 -15.04
CA GLY A 250 3.71 -10.81 -15.16
C GLY A 250 2.92 -11.27 -13.93
N ILE A 251 2.58 -10.36 -13.03
CA ILE A 251 1.80 -10.68 -11.84
C ILE A 251 0.32 -10.72 -12.22
N PRO A 252 -0.43 -11.79 -11.86
CA PRO A 252 -1.86 -11.87 -12.13
C PRO A 252 -2.62 -10.65 -11.60
N SER A 253 -3.41 -10.03 -12.47
CA SER A 253 -4.25 -8.87 -12.18
C SER A 253 -5.67 -9.11 -12.68
N SER A 254 -6.67 -8.43 -12.14
CA SER A 254 -8.07 -8.59 -12.56
C SER A 254 -8.68 -7.24 -12.82
N PHE A 255 -8.68 -6.82 -14.08
CA PHE A 255 -9.25 -5.54 -14.54
C PHE A 255 -10.34 -5.71 -15.61
N ILE A 256 -10.54 -6.93 -16.09
CA ILE A 256 -11.62 -7.26 -17.03
C ILE A 256 -12.87 -7.62 -16.24
N GLN A 257 -13.95 -6.89 -16.48
CA GLN A 257 -15.24 -7.09 -15.81
C GLN A 257 -16.18 -8.03 -16.57
N GLY A 258 -15.92 -8.24 -17.86
CA GLY A 258 -16.73 -9.10 -18.72
C GLY A 258 -16.11 -9.23 -20.09
N MET A 259 -16.53 -10.27 -20.81
CA MET A 259 -16.13 -10.51 -22.18
C MET A 259 -17.35 -10.84 -23.01
N VAL A 260 -17.49 -10.15 -24.13
CA VAL A 260 -18.51 -10.44 -25.14
C VAL A 260 -17.79 -10.93 -26.37
N LEU A 261 -18.07 -12.18 -26.76
CA LEU A 261 -17.58 -12.74 -28.01
C LEU A 261 -18.68 -12.56 -29.06
N THR A 262 -18.36 -11.87 -30.15
CA THR A 262 -19.25 -11.74 -31.31
C THR A 262 -18.58 -12.42 -32.49
N TYR A 263 -19.30 -13.32 -33.15
CA TYR A 263 -18.86 -14.06 -34.33
C TYR A 263 -19.98 -14.01 -35.40
N PRO A 264 -19.64 -13.90 -36.70
CA PRO A 264 -20.60 -13.83 -37.81
C PRO A 264 -21.62 -14.96 -37.90
#